data_AF-A0AAE3LYL1-F1
#
_entry.id   AF-A0AAE3LYL1-F1
#
_cell.length_a   1.000
_cell.length_b   1.000
_cell.length_c   1.000
_cell.angle_alpha   90.00
_cell.angle_beta   90.00
_cell.angle_gamma   90.00
#
_symmetry.space_group_name_H-M   'P 1'
#
loop_
_entity.id
_entity.type
_entity.pdbx_description
1 polymer ?
#
loop_
_entity_poly.entity_id
_entity_poly.type
_entity_poly.pdbx_seq_one_letter_code
_entity_poly.pdbx_strand_id
1 'polypeptide(L)'
;MRRYVFVTLMFCAGQVAAQERMEMTTCQHGWDAVVPMITPDAPMPQMSVTDDGWCEIDDLTLPMDQNSAFRVETLRWRASDMARVTELGLPPRSLEVVGVGFAMMAQTGDPVFDYLLDLQSSVAESGFGLSVRWDGVQNALFVDEAYVDFFAGNRIEATAHIEGVNLTDQTTMQTSVGSMGLKDLVVTTQLAGWFETFVALPLGRNLLDSDGVAPEVQVQALQAQAIEIVNKLPDSIVPSTSREALGAFIQDLPAPRGTARLQLSANPPLGAARMTPFALLGREPTLDEIVDLGLDGVA
;
A
#
# COMPACT_ATOMS: atom_id res chain seq x y z
N MET A 1 -44.42 -13.16 31.30
CA MET A 1 -45.56 -12.76 30.44
C MET A 1 -45.04 -11.63 29.56
N ARG A 2 -44.68 -11.79 28.28
CA ARG A 2 -45.46 -12.08 27.05
C ARG A 2 -44.35 -12.27 25.97
N ARG A 3 -44.03 -13.47 25.47
CA ARG A 3 -44.61 -14.21 24.33
C ARG A 3 -44.64 -13.44 22.98
N TYR A 4 -43.76 -13.90 22.08
CA TYR A 4 -43.81 -13.97 20.61
C TYR A 4 -43.61 -12.71 19.76
N VAL A 5 -42.45 -12.63 19.09
CA VAL A 5 -42.39 -12.36 17.64
C VAL A 5 -41.51 -13.44 17.01
N PHE A 6 -42.18 -14.25 16.20
CA PHE A 6 -41.68 -15.35 15.39
C PHE A 6 -40.97 -14.80 14.14
N VAL A 7 -39.86 -15.44 13.78
CA VAL A 7 -39.49 -15.83 12.40
C VAL A 7 -39.55 -14.73 11.35
N THR A 8 -38.38 -14.16 11.05
CA THR A 8 -38.02 -13.75 9.69
C THR A 8 -36.53 -14.03 9.46
N LEU A 9 -36.12 -15.27 9.73
CA LEU A 9 -34.93 -15.92 9.20
C LEU A 9 -35.41 -16.72 7.98
N MET A 10 -35.34 -16.18 6.76
CA MET A 10 -35.25 -16.98 5.51
C MET A 10 -35.28 -16.21 4.16
N PHE A 11 -35.14 -14.89 4.08
CA PHE A 11 -35.19 -14.22 2.75
C PHE A 11 -34.22 -13.06 2.49
N CYS A 12 -33.08 -13.03 3.20
CA CYS A 12 -31.95 -12.16 2.85
C CYS A 12 -30.66 -12.94 2.51
N ALA A 13 -30.77 -14.22 2.15
CA ALA A 13 -29.68 -14.96 1.46
C ALA A 13 -29.65 -14.64 -0.05
N GLY A 14 -30.03 -13.41 -0.41
CA GLY A 14 -30.07 -12.92 -1.78
C GLY A 14 -28.97 -11.91 -1.97
N GLN A 15 -27.93 -12.33 -2.69
CA GLN A 15 -26.82 -11.52 -3.20
C GLN A 15 -25.62 -11.31 -2.24
N VAL A 16 -25.14 -12.39 -1.63
CA VAL A 16 -23.69 -12.62 -1.71
C VAL A 16 -23.45 -12.98 -3.16
N ALA A 17 -23.05 -12.00 -3.98
CA ALA A 17 -22.64 -12.27 -5.35
C ALA A 17 -21.68 -13.46 -5.32
N ALA A 18 -21.89 -14.42 -6.21
CA ALA A 18 -21.12 -15.64 -6.34
C ALA A 18 -19.65 -15.32 -6.63
N GLN A 19 -18.90 -14.94 -5.61
CA GLN A 19 -17.46 -15.04 -5.62
C GLN A 19 -17.17 -16.54 -5.55
N GLU A 20 -16.33 -16.99 -6.47
CA GLU A 20 -15.83 -18.35 -6.53
C GLU A 20 -15.26 -18.69 -5.14
N ARG A 21 -15.78 -19.74 -4.50
CA ARG A 21 -15.25 -20.15 -3.20
C ARG A 21 -13.84 -20.66 -3.42
N MET A 22 -12.89 -20.14 -2.66
CA MET A 22 -11.54 -20.67 -2.69
C MET A 22 -11.55 -22.12 -2.21
N GLU A 23 -10.86 -23.00 -2.93
CA GLU A 23 -10.59 -24.36 -2.50
C GLU A 23 -9.16 -24.45 -1.95
N MET A 24 -8.88 -25.44 -1.10
CA MET A 24 -7.55 -25.58 -0.47
C MET A 24 -6.42 -25.65 -1.49
N THR A 25 -6.62 -26.36 -2.60
CA THR A 25 -5.65 -26.46 -3.72
C THR A 25 -5.42 -25.11 -4.37
N THR A 26 -6.48 -24.34 -4.60
CA THR A 26 -6.42 -22.97 -5.13
C THR A 26 -5.67 -22.04 -4.19
N CYS A 27 -5.89 -22.18 -2.89
CA CYS A 27 -5.16 -21.44 -1.86
C CYS A 27 -3.66 -21.75 -1.89
N GLN A 28 -3.28 -23.04 -1.92
CA GLN A 28 -1.88 -23.45 -1.97
C GLN A 28 -1.19 -22.96 -3.25
N HIS A 29 -1.83 -23.12 -4.41
CA HIS A 29 -1.26 -22.65 -5.68
C HIS A 29 -1.15 -21.13 -5.75
N GLY A 30 -2.13 -20.39 -5.25
CA GLY A 30 -2.05 -18.92 -5.21
C GLY A 30 -0.93 -18.43 -4.30
N TRP A 31 -0.73 -19.09 -3.16
CA TRP A 31 0.40 -18.82 -2.27
C TRP A 31 1.74 -19.08 -2.96
N ASP A 32 1.91 -20.26 -3.57
CA ASP A 32 3.13 -20.65 -4.28
C ASP A 32 3.45 -19.74 -5.47
N ALA A 33 2.42 -19.14 -6.08
CA ALA A 33 2.61 -18.21 -7.19
C ALA A 33 3.13 -16.83 -6.74
N VAL A 34 2.76 -16.36 -5.54
CA VAL A 34 3.00 -14.98 -5.11
C VAL A 34 4.14 -14.87 -4.10
N VAL A 35 4.16 -15.74 -3.10
CA VAL A 35 5.06 -15.58 -1.95
C VAL A 35 6.55 -15.67 -2.31
N PRO A 36 6.99 -16.53 -3.25
CA PRO A 36 8.39 -16.53 -3.68
C PRO A 36 8.87 -15.22 -4.31
N MET A 37 7.96 -14.37 -4.79
CA MET A 37 8.30 -13.03 -5.30
C MET A 37 8.60 -12.02 -4.17
N ILE A 38 8.11 -12.29 -2.95
CA ILE A 38 8.29 -11.47 -1.76
C ILE A 38 9.42 -12.02 -0.91
N THR A 39 9.39 -13.33 -0.64
CA THR A 39 10.34 -14.04 0.20
C THR A 39 10.60 -15.43 -0.41
N PRO A 40 11.66 -15.57 -1.24
CA PRO A 40 11.91 -16.76 -2.05
C PRO A 40 12.00 -18.07 -1.27
N ASP A 41 12.45 -17.99 -0.01
CA ASP A 41 12.72 -19.14 0.85
C ASP A 41 11.65 -19.37 1.93
N ALA A 42 10.49 -18.69 1.83
CA ALA A 42 9.44 -18.88 2.81
C ALA A 42 8.82 -20.28 2.73
N PRO A 43 8.67 -21.00 3.87
CA PRO A 43 8.02 -22.29 3.89
C PRO A 43 6.52 -22.15 3.59
N MET A 44 5.92 -23.22 3.05
CA MET A 44 4.47 -23.32 2.92
C MET A 44 3.83 -23.29 4.32
N PRO A 45 2.98 -22.30 4.63
CA PRO A 45 2.31 -22.23 5.91
C PRO A 45 1.23 -23.29 6.01
N GLN A 46 0.81 -23.58 7.24
CA GLN A 46 -0.44 -24.30 7.44
C GLN A 46 -1.59 -23.36 7.07
N MET A 47 -2.45 -23.82 6.15
CA MET A 47 -3.55 -23.03 5.61
C MET A 47 -4.88 -23.72 5.85
N SER A 48 -5.92 -22.94 6.09
CA SER A 48 -7.31 -23.35 6.19
C SER A 48 -8.15 -22.64 5.11
N VAL A 49 -9.36 -23.16 4.86
CA VAL A 49 -10.36 -22.47 4.04
C VAL A 49 -11.58 -22.22 4.90
N THR A 50 -12.01 -20.97 4.99
CA THR A 50 -13.20 -20.59 5.75
C THR A 50 -14.49 -20.95 5.01
N ASP A 51 -15.61 -21.04 5.73
CA ASP A 51 -16.92 -21.35 5.12
C ASP A 51 -17.36 -20.31 4.07
N ASP A 52 -16.87 -19.08 4.21
CA ASP A 52 -17.12 -17.96 3.30
C ASP A 52 -16.13 -17.92 2.11
N GLY A 53 -15.27 -18.94 1.98
CA GLY A 53 -14.37 -19.13 0.85
C GLY A 53 -13.11 -18.26 0.89
N TRP A 54 -12.61 -17.91 2.08
CA TRP A 54 -11.30 -17.29 2.24
C TRP A 54 -10.24 -18.35 2.49
N CYS A 55 -9.05 -18.15 1.90
CA CYS A 55 -7.85 -18.81 2.36
C CYS A 55 -7.38 -18.11 3.63
N GLU A 56 -7.08 -18.85 4.68
CA GLU A 56 -6.67 -18.32 5.98
C GLU A 56 -5.39 -18.98 6.47
N ILE A 57 -4.48 -18.16 6.99
CA ILE A 57 -3.24 -18.57 7.63
C ILE A 57 -3.18 -17.89 8.99
N ASP A 58 -2.97 -18.68 10.03
CA ASP A 58 -2.75 -18.19 11.38
C ASP A 58 -1.25 -18.20 11.72
N ASP A 59 -0.82 -17.23 12.53
CA ASP A 59 0.55 -17.06 13.01
C ASP A 59 1.60 -17.04 11.88
N LEU A 60 1.29 -16.34 10.78
CA LEU A 60 2.20 -16.20 9.66
C LEU A 60 3.45 -15.43 10.08
N THR A 61 4.63 -15.99 9.80
CA THR A 61 5.92 -15.30 9.95
C THR A 61 6.67 -15.36 8.64
N LEU A 62 6.99 -14.20 8.08
CA LEU A 62 7.76 -14.05 6.85
C LEU A 62 9.12 -13.41 7.19
N PRO A 63 10.26 -14.05 6.89
CA PRO A 63 11.55 -13.40 7.00
C PRO A 63 11.63 -12.28 5.95
N MET A 64 12.05 -11.08 6.38
CA MET A 64 12.22 -9.91 5.52
C MET A 64 13.70 -9.71 5.17
N ASP A 65 14.57 -9.78 6.19
CA ASP A 65 16.02 -9.77 6.04
C ASP A 65 16.68 -10.63 7.13
N GLN A 66 18.02 -10.56 7.26
CA GLN A 66 18.76 -11.36 8.26
C GLN A 66 18.44 -10.99 9.72
N ASN A 67 17.92 -9.79 9.94
CA ASN A 67 17.70 -9.18 11.24
C ASN A 67 16.24 -8.72 11.41
N SER A 68 15.32 -9.09 10.51
CA SER A 68 13.92 -8.72 10.65
C SER A 68 12.94 -9.74 10.07
N ALA A 69 11.80 -9.87 10.74
CA ALA A 69 10.68 -10.69 10.30
C ALA A 69 9.37 -9.91 10.40
N PHE A 70 8.48 -10.20 9.48
CA PHE A 70 7.11 -9.71 9.48
C PHE A 70 6.20 -10.81 10.02
N ARG A 71 5.45 -10.51 11.09
CA ARG A 71 4.47 -11.42 11.67
C ARG A 71 3.07 -10.89 11.44
N VAL A 72 2.12 -11.80 11.21
CA VAL A 72 0.69 -11.51 11.14
C VAL A 72 -0.05 -12.60 11.93
N GLU A 73 -0.90 -12.22 12.87
CA GLU A 73 -1.70 -13.18 13.65
C GLU A 73 -2.67 -13.97 12.76
N THR A 74 -3.39 -13.27 11.88
CA THR A 74 -4.27 -13.91 10.89
C THR A 74 -4.14 -13.18 9.56
N LEU A 75 -3.76 -13.92 8.51
CA LEU A 75 -3.80 -13.47 7.13
C LEU A 75 -4.93 -14.19 6.40
N ARG A 76 -5.85 -13.44 5.82
CA ARG A 76 -6.90 -13.95 4.94
C ARG A 76 -6.75 -13.37 3.55
N TRP A 77 -6.97 -14.19 2.54
CA TRP A 77 -7.10 -13.69 1.17
C TRP A 77 -8.09 -14.51 0.35
N ARG A 78 -8.64 -13.87 -0.68
CA ARG A 78 -9.47 -14.52 -1.70
C ARG A 78 -9.30 -13.80 -3.02
N ALA A 79 -9.57 -14.51 -4.10
CA ALA A 79 -9.45 -13.97 -5.44
C ALA A 79 -10.50 -14.60 -6.35
N SER A 80 -10.81 -13.93 -7.45
CA SER A 80 -11.77 -14.44 -8.44
C SER A 80 -11.07 -14.90 -9.70
N ASP A 81 -11.65 -15.89 -10.38
CA ASP A 81 -11.16 -16.41 -11.68
C ASP A 81 -9.77 -17.06 -11.50
N MET A 82 -9.67 -17.91 -10.48
CA MET A 82 -8.38 -18.49 -10.07
C MET A 82 -7.82 -19.48 -11.09
N ALA A 83 -8.65 -20.02 -11.99
CA ALA A 83 -8.18 -20.79 -13.14
C ALA A 83 -7.16 -20.00 -13.99
N ARG A 84 -7.31 -18.65 -14.08
CA ARG A 84 -6.31 -17.80 -14.75
C ARG A 84 -4.96 -17.85 -14.05
N VAL A 85 -4.95 -17.87 -12.73
CA VAL A 85 -3.73 -17.94 -11.93
C VAL A 85 -3.09 -19.31 -12.07
N THR A 86 -3.86 -20.36 -11.83
CA THR A 86 -3.32 -21.72 -11.70
C THR A 86 -3.02 -22.38 -13.04
N GLU A 87 -3.77 -22.07 -14.10
CA GLU A 87 -3.63 -22.73 -15.41
C GLU A 87 -2.89 -21.86 -16.44
N LEU A 88 -3.05 -20.54 -16.37
CA LEU A 88 -2.52 -19.61 -17.39
C LEU A 88 -1.34 -18.76 -16.87
N GLY A 89 -1.06 -18.80 -15.56
CA GLY A 89 -0.06 -17.93 -14.93
C GLY A 89 -0.39 -16.45 -15.07
N LEU A 90 -1.68 -16.10 -15.09
CA LEU A 90 -2.17 -14.73 -15.22
C LEU A 90 -2.76 -14.26 -13.88
N PRO A 91 -2.66 -12.96 -13.54
CA PRO A 91 -3.27 -12.43 -12.32
C PRO A 91 -4.79 -12.66 -12.27
N PRO A 92 -5.37 -12.76 -11.05
CA PRO A 92 -6.81 -12.90 -10.89
C PRO A 92 -7.54 -11.62 -11.31
N ARG A 93 -8.85 -11.73 -11.53
CA ARG A 93 -9.71 -10.57 -11.88
C ARG A 93 -9.95 -9.62 -10.71
N SER A 94 -9.97 -10.16 -9.50
CA SER A 94 -10.03 -9.42 -8.25
C SER A 94 -9.22 -10.15 -7.19
N LEU A 95 -8.66 -9.39 -6.27
CA LEU A 95 -7.88 -9.87 -5.14
C LEU A 95 -8.28 -9.07 -3.91
N GLU A 96 -8.60 -9.79 -2.84
CA GLU A 96 -8.82 -9.23 -1.52
C GLU A 96 -7.84 -9.88 -0.53
N VAL A 97 -7.16 -9.07 0.26
CA VAL A 97 -6.22 -9.49 1.31
C VAL A 97 -6.55 -8.71 2.57
N VAL A 98 -6.58 -9.40 3.71
CA VAL A 98 -6.79 -8.81 5.04
C VAL A 98 -5.83 -9.47 6.01
N GLY A 99 -5.00 -8.66 6.68
CA GLY A 99 -4.13 -9.08 7.77
C GLY A 99 -4.53 -8.42 9.08
N VAL A 100 -4.51 -9.17 10.17
CA VAL A 100 -4.80 -8.69 11.53
C VAL A 100 -3.62 -9.01 12.44
N GLY A 101 -3.32 -8.11 13.36
CA GLY A 101 -2.26 -8.28 14.35
C GLY A 101 -0.88 -8.37 13.71
N PHE A 102 -0.55 -7.43 12.81
CA PHE A 102 0.79 -7.43 12.21
C PHE A 102 1.83 -6.77 13.11
N ALA A 103 3.06 -7.27 13.05
CA ALA A 103 4.21 -6.69 13.74
C ALA A 103 5.49 -6.83 12.90
N MET A 104 6.37 -5.85 13.02
CA MET A 104 7.75 -5.91 12.50
C MET A 104 8.67 -6.27 13.67
N MET A 105 9.27 -7.45 13.61
CA MET A 105 10.16 -7.95 14.66
C MET A 105 11.62 -7.74 14.23
N ALA A 106 12.42 -7.17 15.12
CA ALA A 106 13.86 -7.23 14.98
C ALA A 106 14.36 -8.59 15.48
N GLN A 107 15.29 -9.19 14.74
CA GLN A 107 16.00 -10.40 15.12
C GLN A 107 17.44 -10.03 15.45
N THR A 108 17.82 -10.25 16.70
CA THR A 108 19.16 -9.97 17.21
C THR A 108 20.03 -11.22 17.30
N GLY A 109 19.40 -12.40 17.18
CA GLY A 109 20.05 -13.70 17.35
C GLY A 109 20.14 -14.16 18.80
N ASP A 110 19.73 -13.32 19.77
CA ASP A 110 19.52 -13.71 21.16
C ASP A 110 18.02 -14.05 21.36
N PRO A 111 17.68 -15.33 21.60
CA PRO A 111 16.28 -15.74 21.70
C PRO A 111 15.53 -15.10 22.88
N VAL A 112 16.23 -14.71 23.96
CA VAL A 112 15.60 -14.03 25.10
C VAL A 112 15.29 -12.58 24.73
N PHE A 113 16.24 -11.90 24.08
CA PHE A 113 16.03 -10.51 23.68
C PHE A 113 15.00 -10.40 22.55
N ASP A 114 15.03 -11.33 21.59
CA ASP A 114 14.04 -11.40 20.51
C ASP A 114 12.63 -11.66 21.06
N TYR A 115 12.48 -12.52 22.06
CA TYR A 115 11.20 -12.72 22.77
C TYR A 115 10.72 -11.44 23.49
N LEU A 116 11.61 -10.70 24.15
CA LEU A 116 11.26 -9.46 24.84
C LEU A 116 10.92 -8.33 23.86
N LEU A 117 11.53 -8.31 22.67
CA LEU A 117 11.19 -7.40 21.59
C LEU A 117 9.83 -7.76 20.97
N ASP A 118 9.55 -9.05 20.79
CA ASP A 118 8.25 -9.55 20.32
C ASP A 118 7.12 -9.04 21.23
N LEU A 119 7.24 -9.26 22.54
CA LEU A 119 6.27 -8.78 23.54
C LEU A 119 6.07 -7.26 23.54
N GLN A 120 7.10 -6.49 23.16
CA GLN A 120 6.99 -5.02 23.06
C GLN A 120 6.37 -4.57 21.74
N SER A 121 6.52 -5.37 20.68
CA SER A 121 6.07 -5.06 19.33
C SER A 121 4.64 -5.53 19.03
N SER A 122 4.06 -6.41 19.87
CA SER A 122 2.69 -6.89 19.70
C SER A 122 1.69 -5.76 19.92
N VAL A 123 1.07 -5.28 18.85
CA VAL A 123 0.02 -4.26 18.89
C VAL A 123 -1.31 -4.91 18.56
N ALA A 124 -2.16 -5.09 19.56
CA ALA A 124 -3.43 -5.84 19.45
C ALA A 124 -4.48 -5.23 18.49
N GLU A 125 -4.23 -4.04 17.93
CA GLU A 125 -5.15 -3.33 17.04
C GLU A 125 -4.51 -3.00 15.67
N SER A 126 -3.38 -3.61 15.33
CA SER A 126 -2.78 -3.41 14.01
C SER A 126 -3.47 -4.28 12.95
N GLY A 127 -3.51 -3.80 11.71
CA GLY A 127 -4.12 -4.52 10.60
C GLY A 127 -3.80 -3.89 9.26
N PHE A 128 -4.00 -4.63 8.18
CA PHE A 128 -3.89 -4.10 6.84
C PHE A 128 -4.91 -4.77 5.93
N GLY A 129 -5.25 -4.09 4.84
CA GLY A 129 -6.12 -4.66 3.83
C GLY A 129 -5.84 -4.11 2.45
N LEU A 130 -6.19 -4.91 1.45
CA LEU A 130 -6.07 -4.57 0.04
C LEU A 130 -7.25 -5.20 -0.72
N SER A 131 -7.99 -4.40 -1.48
CA SER A 131 -9.02 -4.83 -2.41
C SER A 131 -8.74 -4.23 -3.77
N VAL A 132 -8.48 -5.10 -4.75
CA VAL A 132 -8.10 -4.72 -6.10
C VAL A 132 -8.96 -5.47 -7.11
N ARG A 133 -9.36 -4.78 -8.18
CA ARG A 133 -10.07 -5.37 -9.32
C ARG A 133 -9.51 -4.88 -10.65
N TRP A 134 -9.46 -5.79 -11.62
CA TRP A 134 -9.07 -5.48 -12.99
C TRP A 134 -10.28 -5.58 -13.93
N ASP A 135 -10.56 -4.47 -14.61
CA ASP A 135 -11.54 -4.41 -15.68
C ASP A 135 -10.85 -4.62 -17.04
N GLY A 136 -11.07 -5.80 -17.64
CA GLY A 136 -10.49 -6.13 -18.95
C GLY A 136 -11.17 -5.48 -20.15
N VAL A 137 -12.32 -4.83 -19.97
CA VAL A 137 -12.97 -4.03 -21.02
C VAL A 137 -12.33 -2.66 -21.07
N GLN A 138 -12.09 -2.06 -19.89
CA GLN A 138 -11.46 -0.74 -19.77
C GLN A 138 -9.93 -0.80 -19.78
N ASN A 139 -9.32 -1.98 -19.64
CA ASN A 139 -7.90 -2.17 -19.38
C ASN A 139 -7.44 -1.30 -18.20
N ALA A 140 -8.18 -1.39 -17.10
CA ALA A 140 -7.98 -0.56 -15.92
C ALA A 140 -7.91 -1.41 -14.66
N LEU A 141 -6.99 -1.04 -13.77
CA LEU A 141 -6.86 -1.61 -12.43
C LEU A 141 -7.40 -0.59 -11.43
N PHE A 142 -8.26 -1.04 -10.55
CA PHE A 142 -8.82 -0.24 -9.47
C PHE A 142 -8.38 -0.83 -8.15
N VAL A 143 -7.77 0.01 -7.32
CA VAL A 143 -7.57 -0.25 -5.90
C VAL A 143 -8.78 0.38 -5.21
N ASP A 144 -9.77 -0.45 -4.90
CA ASP A 144 -11.00 -0.01 -4.26
C ASP A 144 -10.76 0.34 -2.79
N GLU A 145 -9.84 -0.37 -2.14
CA GLU A 145 -9.36 -0.07 -0.80
C GLU A 145 -7.94 -0.59 -0.62
N ALA A 146 -7.06 0.20 -0.02
CA ALA A 146 -5.83 -0.25 0.59
C ALA A 146 -5.68 0.46 1.92
N TYR A 147 -5.38 -0.25 3.01
CA TYR A 147 -5.18 0.39 4.30
C TYR A 147 -4.13 -0.31 5.15
N VAL A 148 -3.57 0.46 6.08
CA VAL A 148 -2.71 -0.01 7.17
C VAL A 148 -3.14 0.73 8.44
N ASP A 149 -3.62 -0.02 9.41
CA ASP A 149 -3.89 0.42 10.78
C ASP A 149 -2.69 0.03 11.64
N PHE A 150 -1.99 1.00 12.22
CA PHE A 150 -0.86 0.71 13.11
C PHE A 150 -1.35 0.51 14.55
N PHE A 151 -2.18 1.43 15.03
CA PHE A 151 -2.84 1.45 16.35
C PHE A 151 -3.91 2.55 16.35
N ALA A 152 -4.71 2.65 17.42
CA ALA A 152 -5.77 3.65 17.55
C ALA A 152 -5.33 5.07 17.09
N GLY A 153 -6.06 5.62 16.12
CA GLY A 153 -5.82 6.96 15.55
C GLY A 153 -4.67 7.05 14.55
N ASN A 154 -4.09 5.92 14.12
CA ASN A 154 -3.01 5.85 13.13
C ASN A 154 -3.39 4.88 12.00
N ARG A 155 -4.06 5.41 10.99
CA ARG A 155 -4.46 4.69 9.77
C ARG A 155 -3.93 5.41 8.55
N ILE A 156 -3.42 4.65 7.59
CA ILE A 156 -3.20 5.09 6.21
C ILE A 156 -4.23 4.36 5.36
N GLU A 157 -4.92 5.06 4.48
CA GLU A 157 -5.84 4.48 3.53
C GLU A 157 -5.65 5.10 2.14
N ALA A 158 -5.81 4.29 1.11
CA ALA A 158 -5.63 4.70 -0.27
C ALA A 158 -6.64 4.04 -1.21
N THR A 159 -7.00 4.79 -2.25
CA THR A 159 -7.73 4.29 -3.42
C THR A 159 -7.03 4.76 -4.68
N ALA A 160 -6.98 3.94 -5.71
CA ALA A 160 -6.30 4.29 -6.95
C ALA A 160 -7.02 3.77 -8.19
N HIS A 161 -6.85 4.49 -9.29
CA HIS A 161 -7.31 4.10 -10.62
C HIS A 161 -6.14 4.20 -11.60
N ILE A 162 -5.79 3.07 -12.19
CA ILE A 162 -4.66 2.92 -13.09
C ILE A 162 -5.19 2.47 -14.45
N GLU A 163 -4.93 3.25 -15.49
CA GLU A 163 -5.33 2.94 -16.87
C GLU A 163 -4.18 2.25 -17.63
N GLY A 164 -4.52 1.59 -18.75
CA GLY A 164 -3.54 0.95 -19.63
C GLY A 164 -2.99 -0.38 -19.10
N VAL A 165 -3.66 -0.98 -18.11
CA VAL A 165 -3.31 -2.28 -17.52
C VAL A 165 -4.01 -3.39 -18.29
N ASN A 166 -3.26 -4.16 -19.07
CA ASN A 166 -3.82 -5.26 -19.85
C ASN A 166 -3.27 -6.61 -19.37
N LEU A 167 -4.10 -7.33 -18.62
CA LEU A 167 -3.77 -8.63 -18.02
C LEU A 167 -4.36 -9.80 -18.81
N THR A 168 -4.72 -9.61 -20.08
CA THR A 168 -5.44 -10.61 -20.89
C THR A 168 -4.61 -11.87 -21.11
N ASP A 169 -3.33 -11.71 -21.42
CA ASP A 169 -2.33 -12.75 -21.63
C ASP A 169 -0.91 -12.25 -21.23
N GLN A 170 0.05 -13.17 -21.12
CA GLN A 170 1.40 -12.85 -20.62
C GLN A 170 2.17 -11.89 -21.54
N THR A 171 2.02 -12.02 -22.87
CA THR A 171 2.71 -11.16 -23.84
C THR A 171 2.18 -9.74 -23.75
N THR A 172 0.86 -9.61 -23.64
CA THR A 172 0.21 -8.32 -23.51
C THR A 172 0.50 -7.66 -22.17
N MET A 173 0.57 -8.45 -21.08
CA MET A 173 0.98 -7.94 -19.76
C MET A 173 2.37 -7.31 -19.80
N GLN A 174 3.34 -7.99 -20.42
CA GLN A 174 4.71 -7.48 -20.56
C GLN A 174 4.79 -6.19 -21.39
N THR A 175 3.99 -6.07 -22.45
CA THR A 175 3.99 -4.87 -23.30
C THR A 175 3.19 -3.71 -22.69
N SER A 176 2.20 -4.00 -21.83
CA SER A 176 1.34 -2.99 -21.21
C SER A 176 2.06 -2.09 -20.21
N VAL A 177 3.22 -2.50 -19.67
CA VAL A 177 4.01 -1.69 -18.72
C VAL A 177 4.30 -0.28 -19.25
N GLY A 178 4.48 -0.14 -20.57
CA GLY A 178 4.70 1.18 -21.20
C GLY A 178 3.46 2.06 -21.27
N SER A 179 2.26 1.47 -21.27
CA SER A 179 0.98 2.18 -21.33
C SER A 179 0.29 2.36 -19.98
N MET A 180 0.76 1.65 -18.94
CA MET A 180 0.23 1.79 -17.59
C MET A 180 0.44 3.22 -17.07
N GLY A 181 -0.61 3.83 -16.53
CA GLY A 181 -0.52 5.14 -15.93
C GLY A 181 -1.53 5.35 -14.82
N LEU A 182 -1.08 5.99 -13.73
CA LEU A 182 -1.91 6.38 -12.61
C LEU A 182 -2.78 7.57 -13.02
N LYS A 183 -4.10 7.38 -13.02
CA LYS A 183 -5.06 8.43 -13.34
C LYS A 183 -5.54 9.15 -12.10
N ASP A 184 -6.01 8.39 -11.11
CA ASP A 184 -6.52 8.93 -9.86
C ASP A 184 -5.84 8.24 -8.69
N LEU A 185 -5.46 9.01 -7.68
CA LEU A 185 -4.99 8.52 -6.39
C LEU A 185 -5.56 9.39 -5.28
N VAL A 186 -6.10 8.74 -4.26
CA VAL A 186 -6.45 9.39 -3.01
C VAL A 186 -5.73 8.64 -1.91
N VAL A 187 -4.99 9.36 -1.08
CA VAL A 187 -4.39 8.84 0.14
C VAL A 187 -4.86 9.70 1.31
N THR A 188 -5.38 9.08 2.35
CA THR A 188 -5.69 9.75 3.61
C THR A 188 -4.87 9.10 4.71
N THR A 189 -4.24 9.90 5.57
CA THR A 189 -3.50 9.40 6.71
C THR A 189 -3.88 10.15 7.98
N GLN A 190 -4.10 9.40 9.05
CA GLN A 190 -4.25 9.91 10.41
C GLN A 190 -2.89 9.82 11.10
N LEU A 191 -2.37 10.96 11.51
CA LEU A 191 -1.05 11.15 12.09
C LEU A 191 -1.20 11.34 13.60
N ALA A 192 -0.94 10.29 14.36
CA ALA A 192 -0.90 10.29 15.80
C ALA A 192 0.29 9.47 16.34
N GLY A 193 1.44 9.56 15.65
CA GLY A 193 2.71 8.95 16.08
C GLY A 193 3.31 7.89 15.13
N TRP A 194 2.57 7.42 14.11
CA TRP A 194 3.11 6.40 13.20
C TRP A 194 4.30 6.91 12.37
N PHE A 195 4.31 8.18 11.98
CA PHE A 195 5.42 8.76 11.23
C PHE A 195 6.72 8.69 12.04
N GLU A 196 6.71 9.06 13.30
CA GLU A 196 7.88 8.98 14.17
C GLU A 196 8.34 7.55 14.41
N THR A 197 7.38 6.65 14.57
CA THR A 197 7.63 5.24 14.88
C THR A 197 8.24 4.51 13.69
N PHE A 198 7.71 4.73 12.48
CA PHE A 198 8.03 3.91 11.31
C PHE A 198 8.83 4.64 10.23
N VAL A 199 8.76 5.96 10.13
CA VAL A 199 9.32 6.74 9.01
C VAL A 199 10.47 7.65 9.43
N ALA A 200 10.41 8.26 10.61
CA ALA A 200 11.41 9.26 11.02
C ALA A 200 12.82 8.68 11.16
N LEU A 201 12.97 7.44 11.66
CA LEU A 201 14.27 6.80 11.78
C LEU A 201 14.93 6.51 10.42
N PRO A 202 14.28 5.81 9.47
CA PRO A 202 14.88 5.59 8.16
C PRO A 202 15.09 6.89 7.39
N LEU A 203 14.17 7.85 7.44
CA LEU A 203 14.38 9.15 6.78
C LEU A 203 15.54 9.92 7.42
N GLY A 204 15.59 9.98 8.75
CA GLY A 204 16.66 10.66 9.49
C GLY A 204 18.03 10.11 9.17
N ARG A 205 18.18 8.78 9.09
CA ARG A 205 19.46 8.15 8.69
C ARG A 205 19.92 8.48 7.28
N ASN A 206 18.99 8.74 6.37
CA ASN A 206 19.32 9.05 4.97
C ASN A 206 19.54 10.55 4.72
N LEU A 207 18.90 11.41 5.53
CA LEU A 207 18.89 12.86 5.30
C LEU A 207 19.79 13.65 6.25
N LEU A 208 20.06 13.13 7.46
CA LEU A 208 20.83 13.84 8.48
C LEU A 208 22.29 13.38 8.47
N ASP A 209 23.19 14.35 8.56
CA ASP A 209 24.62 14.12 8.71
C ASP A 209 24.94 13.91 10.20
N SER A 210 25.45 12.73 10.56
CA SER A 210 25.81 12.39 11.93
C SER A 210 27.02 13.17 12.46
N ASP A 211 27.89 13.64 11.56
CA ASP A 211 29.13 14.36 11.90
C ASP A 211 28.95 15.88 11.78
N GLY A 212 27.76 16.32 11.38
CA GLY A 212 27.42 17.71 11.13
C GLY A 212 27.00 18.51 12.38
N VAL A 213 26.22 19.57 12.14
CA VAL A 213 25.59 20.36 13.21
C VAL A 213 24.50 19.56 13.93
N ALA A 214 23.98 20.07 15.05
CA ALA A 214 22.90 19.43 15.78
C ALA A 214 21.71 19.05 14.87
N PRO A 215 21.13 17.84 14.98
CA PRO A 215 20.07 17.35 14.10
C PRO A 215 18.89 18.31 13.96
N GLU A 216 18.50 19.00 15.03
CA GLU A 216 17.39 19.95 15.05
C GLU A 216 17.64 21.11 14.08
N VAL A 217 18.90 21.56 13.95
CA VAL A 217 19.29 22.63 13.02
C VAL A 217 19.24 22.12 11.58
N GLN A 218 19.66 20.88 11.33
CA GLN A 218 19.59 20.26 10.01
C GLN A 218 18.13 20.09 9.56
N VAL A 219 17.25 19.63 10.45
CA VAL A 219 15.82 19.49 10.19
C VAL A 219 15.20 20.84 9.82
N GLN A 220 15.48 21.90 10.57
CA GLN A 220 14.99 23.25 10.25
C GLN A 220 15.47 23.72 8.87
N ALA A 221 16.71 23.44 8.51
CA ALA A 221 17.25 23.77 7.19
C ALA A 221 16.55 22.98 6.06
N LEU A 222 16.29 21.68 6.27
CA LEU A 222 15.56 20.84 5.33
C LEU A 222 14.10 21.29 5.16
N GLN A 223 13.44 21.67 6.26
CA GLN A 223 12.10 22.23 6.22
C GLN A 223 12.06 23.53 5.41
N ALA A 224 13.00 24.45 5.64
CA ALA A 224 13.09 25.69 4.88
C ALA A 224 13.32 25.45 3.39
N GLN A 225 14.20 24.51 3.02
CA GLN A 225 14.45 24.12 1.63
C GLN A 225 13.20 23.52 0.98
N ALA A 226 12.50 22.62 1.68
CA ALA A 226 11.28 22.01 1.19
C ALA A 226 10.17 23.04 0.98
N ILE A 227 9.99 23.99 1.91
CA ILE A 227 9.05 25.11 1.78
C ILE A 227 9.41 25.99 0.58
N GLU A 228 10.69 26.27 0.35
CA GLU A 228 11.13 27.03 -0.83
C GLU A 228 10.76 26.32 -2.14
N ILE A 229 10.92 25.00 -2.21
CA ILE A 229 10.52 24.19 -3.37
C ILE A 229 9.01 24.25 -3.55
N VAL A 230 8.23 24.05 -2.48
CA VAL A 230 6.76 24.11 -2.54
C VAL A 230 6.30 25.46 -3.06
N ASN A 231 6.90 26.56 -2.59
CA ASN A 231 6.55 27.91 -3.03
C ASN A 231 6.87 28.20 -4.52
N LYS A 232 7.73 27.39 -5.14
CA LYS A 232 8.04 27.49 -6.57
C LYS A 232 7.11 26.64 -7.45
N LEU A 233 6.25 25.80 -6.86
CA LEU A 233 5.28 25.02 -7.62
C LEU A 233 4.20 25.93 -8.22
N PRO A 234 3.87 25.78 -9.51
CA PRO A 234 2.91 26.65 -10.16
C PRO A 234 1.48 26.35 -9.70
N ASP A 235 0.66 27.40 -9.64
CA ASP A 235 -0.78 27.34 -9.30
C ASP A 235 -1.58 26.39 -10.22
N SER A 236 -1.10 26.17 -11.45
CA SER A 236 -1.74 25.28 -12.42
C SER A 236 -1.65 23.80 -12.04
N ILE A 237 -0.68 23.40 -11.22
CA ILE A 237 -0.47 22.01 -10.80
C ILE A 237 -0.84 21.85 -9.34
N VAL A 238 -0.41 22.78 -8.49
CA VAL A 238 -0.70 22.75 -7.06
C VAL A 238 -1.40 24.06 -6.71
N PRO A 239 -2.73 24.04 -6.49
CA PRO A 239 -3.47 25.22 -6.06
C PRO A 239 -2.86 25.85 -4.81
N SER A 240 -3.03 27.17 -4.64
CA SER A 240 -2.49 27.90 -3.49
C SER A 240 -2.87 27.28 -2.14
N THR A 241 -4.12 26.84 -1.98
CA THR A 241 -4.59 26.16 -0.76
C THR A 241 -3.86 24.85 -0.49
N SER A 242 -3.52 24.09 -1.55
CA SER A 242 -2.76 22.84 -1.43
C SER A 242 -1.29 23.12 -1.08
N ARG A 243 -0.69 24.19 -1.63
CA ARG A 243 0.65 24.62 -1.24
C ARG A 243 0.72 25.07 0.22
N GLU A 244 -0.28 25.82 0.68
CA GLU A 244 -0.39 26.24 2.09
C GLU A 244 -0.50 25.02 3.01
N ALA A 245 -1.37 24.06 2.67
CA ALA A 245 -1.51 22.82 3.43
C ALA A 245 -0.22 21.98 3.45
N LEU A 246 0.46 21.86 2.31
CA LEU A 246 1.74 21.16 2.21
C LEU A 246 2.85 21.87 3.01
N GLY A 247 2.89 23.20 2.95
CA GLY A 247 3.80 24.02 3.75
C GLY A 247 3.59 23.84 5.25
N ALA A 248 2.32 23.84 5.70
CA ALA A 248 1.98 23.55 7.10
C ALA A 248 2.41 22.14 7.52
N PHE A 249 2.14 21.13 6.69
CA PHE A 249 2.59 19.76 6.95
C PHE A 249 4.12 19.67 7.08
N ILE A 250 4.88 20.33 6.21
CA ILE A 250 6.35 20.35 6.27
C ILE A 250 6.84 21.01 7.58
N GLN A 251 6.18 22.09 8.01
CA GLN A 251 6.52 22.78 9.27
C GLN A 251 6.26 21.92 10.50
N ASP A 252 5.26 21.05 10.45
CA ASP A 252 4.91 20.14 11.55
C ASP A 252 5.85 18.91 11.63
N LEU A 253 6.72 18.69 10.64
CA LEU A 253 7.76 17.68 10.74
C LEU A 253 8.77 18.02 11.88
N PRO A 254 9.38 17.01 12.53
CA PRO A 254 9.26 15.57 12.28
C PRO A 254 8.08 14.90 13.02
N ALA A 255 7.21 15.67 13.69
CA ALA A 255 6.15 15.14 14.54
C ALA A 255 4.74 15.61 14.11
N PRO A 256 4.32 15.34 12.87
CA PRO A 256 3.06 15.85 12.35
C PRO A 256 1.86 15.21 13.06
N ARG A 257 0.77 15.97 13.19
CA ARG A 257 -0.45 15.53 13.88
C ARG A 257 -1.70 15.84 13.09
N GLY A 258 -2.76 15.06 13.31
CA GLY A 258 -4.07 15.29 12.68
C GLY A 258 -4.27 14.44 11.42
N THR A 259 -4.97 14.97 10.42
CA THR A 259 -5.27 14.22 9.19
C THR A 259 -4.64 14.93 7.99
N ALA A 260 -3.87 14.19 7.20
CA ALA A 260 -3.40 14.64 5.90
C ALA A 260 -4.12 13.87 4.79
N ARG A 261 -4.49 14.57 3.72
CA ARG A 261 -5.10 13.97 2.54
C ARG A 261 -4.37 14.45 1.29
N LEU A 262 -3.88 13.49 0.52
CA LEU A 262 -3.36 13.69 -0.82
C LEU A 262 -4.43 13.25 -1.80
N GLN A 263 -4.73 14.10 -2.79
CA GLN A 263 -5.54 13.74 -3.93
C GLN A 263 -4.77 14.13 -5.19
N LEU A 264 -4.72 13.21 -6.14
CA LEU A 264 -4.07 13.39 -7.42
C LEU A 264 -5.01 12.91 -8.51
N SER A 265 -5.17 13.75 -9.53
CA SER A 265 -5.90 13.46 -10.76
C SER A 265 -5.03 13.87 -11.94
N ALA A 266 -4.70 12.92 -12.82
CA ALA A 266 -3.82 13.13 -13.94
C ALA A 266 -4.53 12.88 -15.27
N ASN A 267 -4.48 13.88 -16.17
CA ASN A 267 -4.97 13.74 -17.53
C ASN A 267 -4.00 14.39 -18.54
N PRO A 268 -3.25 13.60 -19.34
CA PRO A 268 -3.25 12.13 -19.40
C PRO A 268 -2.67 11.45 -18.14
N PRO A 269 -2.92 10.14 -17.91
CA PRO A 269 -2.41 9.42 -16.74
C PRO A 269 -0.88 9.52 -16.54
N LEU A 270 -0.43 9.43 -15.29
CA LEU A 270 0.98 9.39 -14.90
C LEU A 270 1.58 8.00 -15.14
N GLY A 271 2.18 7.81 -16.32
CA GLY A 271 2.81 6.56 -16.73
C GLY A 271 4.25 6.69 -17.21
N ALA A 272 4.90 5.56 -17.51
CA ALA A 272 6.28 5.51 -17.99
C ALA A 272 6.52 6.38 -19.26
N ALA A 273 5.51 6.52 -20.12
CA ALA A 273 5.55 7.40 -21.28
C ALA A 273 5.92 8.85 -20.92
N ARG A 274 5.39 9.39 -19.81
CA ARG A 274 5.74 10.74 -19.31
C ARG A 274 7.14 10.83 -18.72
N MET A 275 7.76 9.71 -18.38
CA MET A 275 9.13 9.67 -17.86
C MET A 275 10.19 9.58 -18.96
N THR A 276 9.77 9.21 -20.19
CA THR A 276 10.65 9.11 -21.36
C THR A 276 11.45 10.39 -21.65
N PRO A 277 10.85 11.60 -21.61
CA PRO A 277 11.60 12.83 -21.82
C PRO A 277 12.74 13.01 -20.81
N PHE A 278 12.53 12.64 -19.54
CA PHE A 278 13.56 12.74 -18.51
C PHE A 278 14.72 11.77 -18.75
N ALA A 279 14.42 10.54 -19.19
CA ALA A 279 15.47 9.57 -19.56
C ALA A 279 16.35 10.06 -20.73
N LEU A 280 15.81 10.92 -21.60
CA LEU A 280 16.52 11.48 -22.74
C LEU A 280 17.34 12.73 -22.42
N LEU A 281 17.12 13.38 -21.25
CA LEU A 281 17.86 14.59 -20.88
C LEU A 281 19.35 14.33 -20.61
N GLY A 282 19.71 13.11 -20.20
CA GLY A 282 21.10 12.76 -19.88
C GLY A 282 21.70 13.54 -18.69
N ARG A 283 20.86 14.27 -17.95
CA ARG A 283 21.19 15.06 -16.76
C ARG A 283 19.97 15.11 -15.83
N GLU A 284 20.17 15.59 -14.61
CA GLU A 284 19.05 15.86 -13.70
C GLU A 284 18.14 16.96 -14.30
N PRO A 285 16.81 16.74 -14.32
CA PRO A 285 15.85 17.74 -14.79
C PRO A 285 15.71 18.89 -13.79
N THR A 286 15.51 20.11 -14.29
CA THR A 286 15.16 21.25 -13.43
C THR A 286 13.71 21.13 -12.95
N LEU A 287 13.33 21.91 -11.92
CA LEU A 287 11.94 21.93 -11.44
C LEU A 287 10.95 22.32 -12.54
N ASP A 288 11.30 23.32 -13.36
CA ASP A 288 10.48 23.75 -14.50
C ASP A 288 10.33 22.61 -15.52
N GLU A 289 11.39 21.85 -15.78
CA GLU A 289 11.32 20.69 -16.68
C GLU A 289 10.51 19.53 -16.10
N ILE A 290 10.57 19.30 -14.79
CA ILE A 290 9.73 18.30 -14.11
C ILE A 290 8.25 18.66 -14.26
N VAL A 291 7.93 19.93 -14.05
CA VAL A 291 6.60 20.49 -14.21
C VAL A 291 6.14 20.33 -15.65
N ASP A 292 6.88 20.88 -16.61
CA ASP A 292 6.46 20.98 -18.01
C ASP A 292 6.41 19.61 -18.70
N LEU A 293 7.38 18.73 -18.43
CA LEU A 293 7.49 17.44 -19.12
C LEU A 293 6.76 16.31 -18.38
N GLY A 294 6.65 16.40 -17.05
CA GLY A 294 6.18 15.31 -16.20
C GLY A 294 4.77 15.51 -15.67
N LEU A 295 4.42 16.76 -15.32
CA LEU A 295 3.22 17.07 -14.52
C LEU A 295 2.17 17.91 -15.27
N ASP A 296 2.37 18.19 -16.56
CA ASP A 296 1.37 18.87 -17.37
C ASP A 296 0.03 18.11 -17.33
N GLY A 297 -1.07 18.77 -16.96
CA GLY A 297 -2.40 18.18 -16.80
C GLY A 297 -2.62 17.35 -15.52
N VAL A 298 -1.75 17.45 -14.51
CA VAL A 298 -1.96 16.91 -13.16
C VAL A 298 -2.57 17.98 -12.25
N ALA A 299 -3.59 17.61 -11.47
CA ALA A 299 -4.29 18.47 -10.51
C ALA A 299 -4.62 17.73 -9.19
#